data_AF-A0A518V8N8-F1
#
_entry.id   AF-A0A518V8N8-F1
#
_cell.length_a   1.000
_cell.length_b   1.000
_cell.length_c   1.000
_cell.angle_alpha   90.00
_cell.angle_beta   90.00
_cell.angle_gamma   90.00
#
_symmetry.space_group_name_H-M   'P 1'
#
loop_
_entity.id
_entity.type
_entity.pdbx_description
1 polymer ?
#
loop_
_entity_poly.entity_id
_entity_poly.type
_entity_poly.pdbx_seq_one_letter_code
_entity_poly.pdbx_strand_id
1 'polypeptide(L)'
;MTRTIKVTIHNFDKIKENLAESNELKLYEDANGKVLEAEIEADGYAIVDLTDEEYIELAPDEYELMIMEWKVAGKTGELILETMSDPNDDKALLYRGVDPIGTVKVEPVSVPKKLVEQLAKAWFSKPVEQKINEEA
;
A
#
# COMPACT_ATOMS: atom_id res chain seq x y z
N MET A 1 -9.93 8.25 10.88
CA MET A 1 -9.99 6.78 11.11
C MET A 1 -8.59 6.23 11.03
N THR A 2 -8.14 5.47 12.03
CA THR A 2 -6.79 4.90 12.05
C THR A 2 -6.60 3.78 11.02
N ARG A 3 -5.48 3.81 10.30
CA ARG A 3 -5.05 2.81 9.31
C ARG A 3 -3.57 2.47 9.51
N THR A 4 -3.18 1.26 9.15
CA THR A 4 -1.76 0.89 9.08
C THR A 4 -1.17 1.34 7.75
N ILE A 5 -0.08 2.09 7.82
CA ILE A 5 0.65 2.60 6.66
C ILE A 5 2.11 2.20 6.75
N LYS A 6 2.80 2.21 5.61
CA LYS A 6 4.26 2.24 5.56
C LYS A 6 4.64 3.62 5.08
N VAL A 7 5.37 4.34 5.93
CA VAL A 7 5.87 5.67 5.60
C VAL A 7 6.87 5.49 4.48
N THR A 8 6.55 6.09 3.33
CA THR A 8 7.35 5.94 2.11
C THR A 8 7.66 7.32 1.61
N ILE A 9 8.70 7.92 2.18
CA ILE A 9 9.08 9.27 1.79
C ILE A 9 9.73 9.19 0.41
N HIS A 10 8.92 9.39 -0.63
CA HIS A 10 9.29 9.20 -2.04
C HIS A 10 10.50 10.04 -2.45
N ASN A 11 10.78 11.12 -1.72
CA ASN A 11 11.95 11.96 -1.94
C ASN A 11 12.33 12.72 -0.67
N PHE A 12 13.02 12.03 0.25
CA PHE A 12 13.51 12.66 1.48
C PHE A 12 14.36 13.90 1.21
N ASP A 13 15.10 13.90 0.10
CA ASP A 13 15.92 15.04 -0.32
C ASP A 13 15.08 16.29 -0.63
N LYS A 14 13.85 16.14 -1.18
CA LYS A 14 12.93 17.27 -1.41
C LYS A 14 12.27 17.78 -0.13
N ILE A 15 12.01 16.89 0.83
CA ILE A 15 11.46 17.28 2.13
C ILE A 15 12.53 18.05 2.92
N LYS A 16 13.79 17.59 2.86
CA LYS A 16 14.93 18.22 3.51
C LYS A 16 15.17 19.68 3.09
N GLU A 17 14.77 20.07 1.88
CA GLU A 17 14.85 21.47 1.42
C GLU A 17 13.82 22.39 2.08
N ASN A 18 12.70 21.83 2.58
CA ASN A 18 11.59 22.57 3.18
C ASN A 18 11.54 22.47 4.71
N LEU A 19 12.19 21.48 5.31
CA LEU A 19 12.29 21.33 6.77
C LEU A 19 13.41 22.23 7.31
N ALA A 20 13.02 23.39 7.84
CA ALA A 20 13.95 24.41 8.33
C ALA A 20 14.56 24.06 9.71
N GLU A 21 13.99 23.11 10.45
CA GLU A 21 14.41 22.74 11.80
C GLU A 21 15.01 21.33 11.87
N SER A 22 16.18 21.21 12.52
CA SER A 22 16.95 19.95 12.59
C SER A 22 16.24 18.82 13.33
N ASN A 23 15.32 19.14 14.24
CA ASN A 23 14.59 18.15 15.02
C ASN A 23 13.47 17.50 14.20
N GLU A 24 12.76 18.30 13.41
CA GLU A 24 11.70 17.82 12.51
C GLU A 24 12.28 16.86 11.47
N LEU A 25 13.42 17.21 10.87
CA LEU A 25 14.11 16.34 9.93
C LEU A 25 14.38 14.94 10.51
N LYS A 26 14.83 14.89 11.76
CA LYS A 26 15.16 13.63 12.43
C LYS A 26 13.93 12.75 12.66
N LEU A 27 12.77 13.34 12.96
CA LEU A 27 11.51 12.59 13.10
C LEU A 27 11.14 11.88 11.79
N TYR A 28 11.25 12.60 10.67
CA TYR A 28 10.98 12.03 9.34
C TYR A 28 12.03 10.96 8.95
N GLU A 29 13.31 11.16 9.27
CA GLU A 29 14.36 10.14 9.06
C GLU A 29 14.07 8.87 9.85
N ASP A 30 13.70 9.02 11.12
CA ASP A 30 13.41 7.90 12.01
C ASP A 30 12.13 7.17 11.59
N ALA A 31 11.14 7.86 11.03
CA ALA A 31 9.89 7.25 10.59
C ALA A 31 9.98 6.56 9.22
N ASN A 32 10.87 7.01 8.34
CA ASN A 32 10.94 6.54 6.95
C ASN A 32 11.13 5.02 6.84
N GLY A 33 10.30 4.37 6.03
CA GLY A 33 10.32 2.93 5.79
C GLY A 33 9.69 2.08 6.91
N LYS A 34 9.25 2.68 8.02
CA LYS A 34 8.57 1.96 9.11
C LYS A 34 7.09 1.79 8.83
N VAL A 35 6.54 0.69 9.36
CA VAL A 35 5.10 0.45 9.41
C VAL A 35 4.55 1.10 10.67
N LEU A 36 3.65 2.06 10.52
CA LEU A 36 3.09 2.88 11.58
C LEU A 36 1.57 2.90 11.47
N GLU A 37 0.91 3.22 12.58
CA GLU A 37 -0.51 3.55 12.58
C GLU A 37 -0.69 5.04 12.35
N ALA A 38 -1.65 5.41 11.52
CA ALA A 38 -1.92 6.80 11.16
C ALA A 38 -3.42 7.07 11.16
N GLU A 39 -3.83 8.24 11.61
CA GLU A 39 -5.14 8.79 11.31
C GLU A 39 -5.15 9.33 9.88
N ILE A 40 -6.09 8.86 9.06
CA ILE A 40 -6.28 9.40 7.71
C ILE A 40 -7.38 10.47 7.76
N GLU A 41 -7.00 11.69 7.40
CA GLU A 41 -7.86 12.86 7.29
C GLU A 41 -8.75 12.83 6.04
N ALA A 42 -9.75 13.70 5.99
CA ALA A 42 -10.74 13.72 4.91
C ALA A 42 -10.15 14.14 3.55
N ASP A 43 -9.06 14.91 3.56
CA ASP A 43 -8.30 15.31 2.37
C ASP A 43 -7.23 14.27 1.96
N GLY A 44 -7.09 13.20 2.73
CA GLY A 44 -6.18 12.09 2.46
C GLY A 44 -4.81 12.24 3.10
N TYR A 45 -4.54 13.29 3.88
CA TYR A 45 -3.32 13.35 4.66
C TYR A 45 -3.32 12.29 5.77
N ALA A 46 -2.13 11.75 6.07
CA ALA A 46 -1.93 10.80 7.14
C ALA A 46 -1.20 11.48 8.30
N ILE A 47 -1.81 11.46 9.48
CA ILE A 47 -1.25 11.96 10.73
C ILE A 47 -0.74 10.77 11.53
N VAL A 48 0.57 10.74 11.80
CA VAL A 48 1.21 9.70 12.62
C VAL A 48 1.69 10.32 13.91
N ASP A 49 1.04 9.97 15.01
CA ASP A 49 1.49 10.35 16.35
C ASP A 49 2.68 9.46 16.75
N LEU A 50 3.84 10.06 16.97
CA LEU A 50 5.06 9.35 17.41
C LEU A 50 5.19 9.38 18.94
N THR A 51 4.89 10.53 19.54
CA THR A 51 4.82 10.74 21.00
C THR A 51 3.66 11.70 21.32
N ASP A 52 3.41 11.96 22.60
CA ASP A 52 2.34 12.88 23.04
C ASP A 52 2.53 14.33 22.52
N GLU A 53 3.73 14.70 22.09
CA GLU A 53 4.07 16.04 21.61
C GLU A 53 4.60 16.07 20.17
N GLU A 54 4.89 14.92 19.56
CA GLU A 54 5.50 14.81 18.24
C GLU A 54 4.63 13.98 17.30
N TYR A 55 4.31 14.54 16.15
CA TYR A 55 3.63 13.87 15.05
C TYR A 55 4.32 14.19 13.73
N ILE A 56 4.07 13.35 12.73
CA ILE A 56 4.39 13.66 11.34
C ILE A 56 3.11 13.69 10.52
N GLU A 57 3.05 14.64 9.60
CA GLU A 57 2.00 14.76 8.60
C GLU A 57 2.56 14.34 7.24
N LEU A 58 1.85 13.46 6.54
CA LEU A 58 2.27 12.88 5.27
C LEU A 58 1.19 13.10 4.22
N ALA A 59 1.58 13.66 3.09
CA ALA A 59 0.69 13.78 1.94
C ALA A 59 0.36 12.39 1.34
N PRO A 60 -0.74 12.24 0.57
CA PRO A 60 -1.14 10.97 -0.03
C PRO A 60 -0.08 10.24 -0.86
N ASP A 61 0.93 10.94 -1.38
CA ASP A 61 2.04 10.37 -2.17
C ASP A 61 3.31 10.06 -1.33
N GLU A 62 3.28 10.34 -0.03
CA GLU A 62 4.39 10.14 0.92
C GLU A 62 4.20 8.92 1.83
N TYR A 63 3.14 8.13 1.60
CA TYR A 63 2.91 6.87 2.30
C TYR A 63 2.21 5.84 1.42
N GLU A 64 2.28 4.59 1.85
CA GLU A 64 1.57 3.48 1.24
C GLU A 64 0.67 2.81 2.28
N LEU A 65 -0.58 2.53 1.93
CA LEU A 65 -1.47 1.76 2.78
C LEU A 65 -1.01 0.30 2.87
N MET A 66 -1.01 -0.24 4.09
CA MET A 66 -0.56 -1.59 4.37
C MET A 66 -1.70 -2.46 4.92
N ILE A 67 -1.88 -3.62 4.32
CA ILE A 67 -2.74 -4.69 4.83
C ILE A 67 -1.82 -5.71 5.47
N MET A 68 -1.68 -5.67 6.80
CA MET A 68 -0.71 -6.53 7.52
C MET A 68 -1.26 -7.90 7.90
N GLU A 69 -2.54 -8.13 7.64
CA GLU A 69 -3.23 -9.39 7.86
C GLU A 69 -3.47 -10.12 6.53
N TRP A 70 -3.31 -11.43 6.51
CA TRP A 70 -3.64 -12.24 5.34
C TRP A 70 -5.14 -12.18 5.06
N LYS A 71 -5.50 -11.77 3.84
CA LYS A 71 -6.87 -11.74 3.33
C LYS A 71 -7.04 -12.75 2.20
N VAL A 72 -8.20 -13.40 2.15
CA VAL A 72 -8.53 -14.30 1.04
C VAL A 72 -8.71 -13.49 -0.25
N ALA A 73 -7.84 -13.72 -1.22
CA ALA A 73 -7.88 -13.11 -2.55
C ALA A 73 -8.65 -13.97 -3.57
N GLY A 74 -8.72 -15.28 -3.34
CA GLY A 74 -9.42 -16.19 -4.24
C GLY A 74 -9.31 -17.66 -3.81
N LYS A 75 -9.90 -18.54 -4.59
CA LYS A 75 -9.83 -20.00 -4.39
C LYS A 75 -9.64 -20.69 -5.73
N THR A 76 -8.83 -21.75 -5.74
CA THR A 76 -8.62 -22.62 -6.91
C THR A 76 -8.57 -24.08 -6.46
N GLY A 77 -9.62 -24.84 -6.77
CA GLY A 77 -9.81 -26.18 -6.20
C GLY A 77 -9.85 -26.13 -4.67
N GLU A 78 -8.97 -26.89 -4.02
CA GLU A 78 -8.82 -26.91 -2.56
C GLU A 78 -7.88 -25.83 -2.01
N LEU A 79 -7.19 -25.10 -2.89
CA LEU A 79 -6.24 -24.06 -2.51
C LEU A 79 -6.96 -22.72 -2.32
N ILE A 80 -6.69 -22.06 -1.19
CA ILE A 80 -7.11 -20.69 -0.89
C ILE A 80 -5.91 -19.79 -1.17
N LEU A 81 -6.08 -18.83 -2.07
CA LEU A 81 -5.09 -17.78 -2.33
C LEU A 81 -5.31 -16.67 -1.31
N GLU A 82 -4.28 -16.35 -0.55
CA GLU A 82 -4.28 -15.24 0.39
C GLU A 82 -3.28 -14.17 -0.03
N THR A 83 -3.57 -12.92 0.35
CA THR A 83 -2.70 -11.78 0.08
C THR A 83 -2.62 -10.83 1.27
N MET A 84 -1.48 -10.17 1.39
CA MET A 84 -1.22 -9.05 2.31
C MET A 84 -0.23 -8.10 1.65
N SER A 85 -0.03 -6.91 2.21
CA SER A 85 1.07 -6.03 1.76
C SER A 85 2.43 -6.65 2.08
N ASP A 86 3.41 -6.48 1.19
CA ASP A 86 4.77 -6.96 1.48
C ASP A 86 5.45 -6.03 2.51
N PRO A 87 5.82 -6.52 3.71
CA PRO A 87 6.47 -5.68 4.73
C PRO A 87 7.80 -5.10 4.26
N ASN A 88 8.49 -5.76 3.32
CA ASN A 88 9.80 -5.35 2.83
C ASN A 88 9.70 -4.46 1.58
N ASP A 89 8.59 -4.51 0.84
CA ASP A 89 8.35 -3.73 -0.38
C ASP A 89 6.94 -3.12 -0.36
N ASP A 90 6.84 -1.84 0.02
CA ASP A 90 5.56 -1.12 0.08
C ASP A 90 4.83 -1.03 -1.26
N LYS A 91 5.51 -1.26 -2.38
CA LYS A 91 4.95 -1.26 -3.73
C LYS A 91 4.51 -2.65 -4.18
N ALA A 92 4.59 -3.65 -3.32
CA ALA A 92 4.22 -5.02 -3.63
C ALA A 92 3.20 -5.62 -2.65
N LEU A 93 2.55 -6.69 -3.11
CA LEU A 93 1.69 -7.56 -2.33
C LEU A 93 2.33 -8.94 -2.26
N LEU A 94 2.35 -9.53 -1.08
CA LEU A 94 2.68 -10.95 -0.92
C LEU A 94 1.44 -11.78 -1.22
N TYR A 95 1.64 -12.87 -1.95
CA TYR A 95 0.62 -13.88 -2.23
C TYR A 95 1.11 -15.24 -1.79
N ARG A 96 0.28 -15.99 -1.06
CA ARG A 96 0.56 -17.37 -0.68
C ARG A 96 -0.64 -18.26 -0.95
N GLY A 97 -0.38 -19.56 -1.11
CA GLY A 97 -1.43 -20.57 -1.21
C GLY A 97 -1.53 -21.35 0.09
N VAL A 98 -2.73 -21.44 0.67
CA VAL A 98 -3.01 -22.25 1.86
C VAL A 98 -4.10 -23.28 1.58
N ASP A 99 -4.12 -24.38 2.35
CA ASP A 99 -5.24 -25.32 2.35
C ASP A 99 -6.41 -24.83 3.24
N PRO A 100 -7.56 -25.52 3.28
CA PRO A 100 -8.74 -25.07 4.02
C PRO A 100 -8.56 -24.96 5.55
N ILE A 101 -7.51 -25.56 6.10
CA ILE A 101 -7.17 -25.48 7.53
C ILE A 101 -6.06 -24.45 7.80
N GLY A 102 -5.58 -23.73 6.77
CA GLY A 102 -4.62 -22.64 6.88
C GLY A 102 -3.15 -23.06 6.75
N THR A 103 -2.85 -24.29 6.32
CA THR A 103 -1.47 -24.74 6.10
C THR A 103 -0.95 -24.20 4.78
N VAL A 104 0.22 -23.56 4.79
CA VAL A 104 0.88 -23.07 3.58
C VAL A 104 1.26 -24.25 2.67
N LYS A 105 0.80 -24.21 1.41
CA LYS A 105 1.14 -25.16 0.33
C LYS A 105 1.95 -24.53 -0.78
N VAL A 106 1.84 -23.22 -0.93
CA VAL A 106 2.65 -22.42 -1.85
C VAL A 106 3.24 -21.28 -1.06
N GLU A 107 4.57 -21.22 -1.04
CA GLU A 107 5.32 -20.19 -0.32
C GLU A 107 4.94 -18.78 -0.79
N PRO A 108 5.03 -17.77 0.09
CA PRO A 108 4.75 -16.39 -0.26
C PRO A 108 5.61 -15.88 -1.42
N VAL A 109 4.98 -15.23 -2.39
CA VAL A 109 5.65 -14.56 -3.52
C VAL A 109 5.23 -13.10 -3.56
N SER A 110 6.21 -12.21 -3.70
CA SER A 110 5.98 -10.77 -3.81
C SER A 110 5.68 -10.38 -5.25
N VAL A 111 4.60 -9.61 -5.44
CA VAL A 111 4.12 -9.16 -6.75
C VAL A 111 3.86 -7.66 -6.70
N PRO A 112 4.40 -6.86 -7.63
CA PRO A 112 4.17 -5.42 -7.64
C PRO A 112 2.68 -5.04 -7.75
N LYS A 113 2.21 -4.13 -6.88
CA LYS A 113 0.82 -3.61 -6.85
C LYS A 113 0.39 -3.11 -8.22
N LYS A 114 1.26 -2.36 -8.91
CA LYS A 114 0.99 -1.82 -10.26
C LYS A 114 0.74 -2.93 -11.29
N LEU A 115 1.46 -4.05 -11.20
CA LEU A 115 1.23 -5.19 -12.08
C LEU A 115 -0.12 -5.85 -11.76
N VAL A 116 -0.44 -6.05 -10.48
CA VAL A 116 -1.74 -6.58 -10.05
C VAL A 116 -2.89 -5.70 -10.54
N GLU A 117 -2.76 -4.38 -10.42
CA GLU A 117 -3.73 -3.40 -10.90
C GLU A 117 -3.91 -3.48 -12.42
N GLN A 118 -2.81 -3.56 -13.18
CA GLN A 118 -2.84 -3.70 -14.64
C GLN A 118 -3.53 -5.00 -15.07
N LEU A 119 -3.23 -6.12 -14.40
CA LEU A 119 -3.86 -7.41 -14.67
C LEU A 119 -5.36 -7.37 -14.35
N ALA A 120 -5.73 -6.79 -13.20
CA ALA A 120 -7.12 -6.63 -12.82
C ALA A 120 -7.89 -5.77 -13.84
N LYS A 121 -7.29 -4.67 -14.29
CA LYS A 121 -7.86 -3.83 -15.36
C LYS A 121 -7.98 -4.62 -16.67
N ALA A 122 -6.93 -5.31 -17.10
CA ALA A 122 -6.95 -6.04 -18.37
C ALA A 122 -7.99 -7.16 -18.42
N TRP A 123 -8.18 -7.89 -17.32
CA TRP A 123 -9.08 -9.04 -17.27
C TRP A 123 -10.52 -8.70 -16.88
N PHE A 124 -10.74 -7.65 -16.10
CA PHE A 124 -12.06 -7.34 -15.53
C PHE A 124 -12.62 -5.98 -15.95
N SER A 125 -11.90 -5.20 -16.78
CA SER A 125 -12.51 -4.01 -17.38
C SER A 125 -13.64 -4.42 -18.32
N LYS A 126 -14.77 -3.73 -18.21
CA LYS A 126 -15.87 -3.89 -19.15
C LYS A 126 -15.38 -3.54 -20.56
N PRO A 127 -15.79 -4.27 -21.61
CA PRO A 127 -15.49 -3.89 -22.98
C PRO A 127 -16.02 -2.48 -23.22
N VAL A 128 -15.18 -1.59 -23.75
CA VAL A 128 -15.64 -0.30 -24.26
C VAL A 128 -16.41 -0.62 -25.54
N GLU A 129 -17.73 -0.45 -25.54
CA GLU A 129 -18.51 -0.45 -26.77
C GLU A 129 -17.93 0.63 -27.68
N GLN A 130 -17.26 0.21 -28.76
CA GLN A 130 -16.87 1.13 -29.81
C GLN A 130 -18.15 1.65 -30.44
N LYS A 131 -18.50 2.92 -30.14
CA LYS A 131 -19.45 3.65 -30.99
C LYS A 131 -18.77 3.82 -32.34
N ILE A 132 -19.14 2.96 -33.28
CA ILE A 132 -18.84 3.16 -34.70
C ILE A 132 -19.58 4.44 -35.07
N ASN A 133 -18.83 5.51 -35.33
CA ASN A 133 -19.38 6.71 -35.94
C ASN A 133 -19.73 6.33 -37.39
N GLU A 134 -20.97 5.92 -37.63
CA GLU A 134 -21.58 5.97 -38.96
C GLU A 134 -21.89 7.45 -39.26
N GLU A 135 -20.88 8.19 -39.70
CA GLU A 135 -21.13 9.37 -40.54
C GLU A 135 -21.12 8.88 -41.99
N ALA A 136 -22.33 8.72 -42.53
CA ALA A 136 -22.62 8.52 -43.95
C ALA A 136 -23.30 9.77 -44.51
#